data_AF-A0A970CMQ9-F1
#
_entry.id   AF-A0A970CMQ9-F1
#
_cell.length_a   1.000
_cell.length_b   1.000
_cell.length_c   1.000
_cell.angle_alpha   90.00
_cell.angle_beta   90.00
_cell.angle_gamma   90.00
#
_symmetry.space_group_name_H-M   'P 1'
#
loop_
_entity.id
_entity.type
_entity.pdbx_description
1 polymer ?
#
loop_
_entity_poly.entity_id
_entity_poly.type
_entity_poly.pdbx_seq_one_letter_code
_entity_poly.pdbx_strand_id
1 'polypeptide(L)'
;MGYEVIDYPRYIEKFDDYEKIHTDYYRNLEKTDVFFLMNEDKNNISGYIGPSAFAELMYTIIQKLIYNKDIDIYILKMPSRELNCYTEVKMWLDKGIIKIWNKYN
;
A
#
# COMPACT_ATOMS: atom_id res chain seq x y z
N MET A 1 20.29 0.44 -7.35
CA MET A 1 19.19 0.99 -8.16
C MET A 1 18.58 2.15 -7.41
N GLY A 2 18.47 3.31 -8.05
CA GLY A 2 17.87 4.50 -7.45
C GLY A 2 16.37 4.48 -7.72
N TYR A 3 15.57 4.49 -6.66
CA TYR A 3 14.14 4.74 -6.75
C TYR A 3 13.90 6.24 -6.60
N GLU A 4 12.99 6.81 -7.38
CA GLU A 4 12.48 8.16 -7.14
C GLU A 4 11.23 8.05 -6.25
N VAL A 5 11.25 8.72 -5.09
CA VAL A 5 10.10 8.76 -4.20
C VAL A 5 9.17 9.88 -4.67
N ILE A 6 8.08 9.51 -5.34
CA ILE A 6 7.11 10.48 -5.88
C ILE A 6 6.07 10.94 -4.84
N ASP A 7 5.79 10.13 -3.81
CA ASP A 7 4.94 10.52 -2.69
C ASP A 7 5.15 9.62 -1.46
N TYR A 8 4.78 10.12 -0.28
CA TYR A 8 4.80 9.38 0.99
C TYR A 8 3.89 10.07 2.03
N PRO A 9 3.43 9.34 3.06
CA PRO A 9 2.62 9.91 4.14
C PRO A 9 3.33 11.07 4.84
N ARG A 10 2.64 12.22 4.92
CA ARG A 10 3.14 13.45 5.55
C ARG A 10 2.12 13.99 6.54
N TYR A 11 2.62 14.62 7.60
CA TYR A 11 1.75 15.33 8.53
C TYR A 11 1.14 16.56 7.84
N ILE A 12 -0.16 16.77 8.03
CA ILE A 12 -0.91 17.87 7.44
C ILE A 12 -1.51 18.68 8.60
N GLU A 13 -1.07 19.93 8.74
CA GLU A 13 -1.52 20.83 9.82
C GLU A 13 -2.95 21.36 9.60
N LYS A 14 -3.34 21.59 8.35
CA LYS A 14 -4.65 22.14 7.97
C LYS A 14 -5.33 21.27 6.93
N PHE A 15 -6.57 20.89 7.21
CA PHE A 15 -7.37 20.03 6.35
C PHE A 15 -8.08 20.76 5.20
N ASP A 16 -7.87 22.07 5.05
CA ASP A 16 -8.53 22.89 4.04
C ASP A 16 -8.22 22.41 2.60
N ASP A 17 -7.07 21.75 2.39
CA ASP A 17 -6.65 21.19 1.09
C ASP A 17 -6.90 19.67 0.97
N TYR A 18 -7.74 19.08 1.82
CA TYR A 18 -7.92 17.62 1.88
C TYR A 18 -8.22 16.99 0.52
N GLU A 19 -9.19 17.54 -0.24
CA GLU A 19 -9.58 17.00 -1.54
C GLU A 19 -8.41 17.00 -2.53
N LYS A 20 -7.64 18.09 -2.55
CA LYS A 20 -6.48 18.22 -3.43
C LYS A 20 -5.40 17.21 -3.04
N ILE A 21 -5.05 17.13 -1.76
CA ILE A 21 -4.02 16.22 -1.25
C ILE A 21 -4.42 14.76 -1.55
N HIS A 22 -5.66 14.40 -1.26
CA HIS A 22 -6.16 13.05 -1.50
C HIS A 22 -6.21 12.72 -2.99
N THR A 23 -6.62 13.66 -3.84
CA THR A 23 -6.62 13.48 -5.30
C THR A 23 -5.21 13.31 -5.84
N ASP A 24 -4.28 14.16 -5.42
CA ASP A 24 -2.89 14.12 -5.89
C ASP A 24 -2.21 12.81 -5.46
N TYR A 25 -2.48 12.31 -4.26
CA TYR A 25 -1.96 11.02 -3.79
C TYR A 25 -2.42 9.85 -4.68
N TYR A 26 -3.72 9.75 -4.98
CA TYR A 26 -4.23 8.68 -5.84
C TYR A 26 -3.74 8.80 -7.29
N ARG A 27 -3.57 10.02 -7.82
CA ARG A 27 -2.90 10.26 -9.11
C ARG A 27 -1.44 9.82 -9.10
N ASN A 28 -0.75 9.91 -7.96
CA ASN A 28 0.61 9.39 -7.82
C ASN A 28 0.60 7.85 -7.81
N LEU A 29 -0.39 7.21 -7.18
CA LEU A 29 -0.60 5.75 -7.32
C LEU A 29 -0.85 5.35 -8.78
N GLU A 30 -1.59 6.16 -9.55
CA GLU A 30 -1.80 5.94 -10.99
C GLU A 30 -0.52 6.01 -11.82
N LYS A 31 0.52 6.69 -11.35
CA LYS A 31 1.80 6.86 -12.07
C LYS A 31 2.93 5.98 -11.56
N THR A 32 2.82 5.44 -10.35
CA THR A 32 3.93 4.69 -9.76
C THR A 32 4.16 3.34 -10.44
N ASP A 33 5.42 2.96 -10.58
CA ASP A 33 5.83 1.61 -11.00
C ASP A 33 6.00 0.67 -9.78
N VAL A 34 6.17 1.24 -8.58
CA VAL A 34 6.36 0.50 -7.33
C VAL A 34 5.51 1.11 -6.23
N PHE A 35 4.69 0.30 -5.56
CA PHE A 35 3.98 0.68 -4.34
C PHE A 35 4.54 -0.11 -3.16
N PHE A 36 4.88 0.59 -2.09
CA PHE A 36 5.36 -0.03 -0.85
C PHE A 36 4.50 0.41 0.33
N LEU A 37 3.76 -0.56 0.89
CA LEU A 37 3.02 -0.36 2.12
C LEU A 37 3.89 -0.73 3.32
N MET A 38 4.33 0.30 4.05
CA MET A 38 5.09 0.15 5.28
C MET A 38 4.17 -0.15 6.48
N ASN A 39 3.49 -1.31 6.46
CA ASN A 39 2.58 -1.75 7.51
C ASN A 39 3.34 -2.22 8.76
N GLU A 40 3.82 -1.27 9.55
CA GLU A 40 4.47 -1.52 10.84
C GLU A 40 3.48 -2.00 11.92
N ASP A 41 4.02 -2.42 13.05
CA ASP A 41 3.21 -2.84 14.18
C ASP A 41 2.57 -1.61 14.85
N LYS A 42 1.31 -1.71 15.26
CA LYS A 42 0.59 -0.63 15.93
C LYS A 42 -0.30 -1.19 17.02
N ASN A 43 -0.24 -0.60 18.22
CA ASN A 43 -1.06 -0.99 19.37
C ASN A 43 -1.02 -2.51 19.65
N ASN A 44 0.17 -3.11 19.61
CA ASN A 44 0.41 -4.56 19.75
C ASN A 44 -0.16 -5.46 18.64
N ILE A 45 -0.67 -4.88 17.55
CA ILE A 45 -1.11 -5.62 16.36
C ILE A 45 0.06 -5.63 15.36
N SER A 46 0.55 -6.83 15.05
CA SER A 46 1.62 -7.03 14.07
C SER A 46 1.15 -6.76 12.64
N GLY A 47 1.99 -6.07 11.87
CA GLY A 47 1.73 -5.79 10.45
C GLY A 47 0.44 -5.00 10.23
N TYR A 48 0.19 -3.96 11.03
CA TYR A 48 -1.10 -3.28 11.08
C TYR A 48 -1.45 -2.58 9.76
N ILE A 49 -2.62 -2.91 9.20
CA ILE A 49 -3.19 -2.25 8.04
C ILE A 49 -4.53 -1.64 8.45
N GLY A 50 -4.56 -0.30 8.51
CA GLY A 50 -5.77 0.45 8.77
C GLY A 50 -6.65 0.60 7.53
N PRO A 51 -7.87 1.17 7.66
CA PRO A 51 -8.81 1.32 6.56
C PRO A 51 -8.25 2.08 5.36
N SER A 52 -7.59 3.22 5.58
CA SER A 52 -7.00 4.03 4.49
C SER A 52 -5.90 3.26 3.75
N ALA A 53 -4.94 2.70 4.49
CA ALA A 53 -3.86 1.89 3.92
C ALA A 53 -4.40 0.69 3.11
N PHE A 54 -5.48 0.05 3.58
CA PHE A 54 -6.11 -1.03 2.84
C PHE A 54 -6.76 -0.53 1.54
N ALA A 55 -7.43 0.62 1.56
CA ALA A 55 -8.04 1.22 0.37
C ALA A 55 -6.97 1.58 -0.69
N GLU A 56 -5.82 2.09 -0.26
CA GLU A 56 -4.68 2.41 -1.13
C GLU A 56 -4.09 1.14 -1.76
N LEU A 57 -3.89 0.10 -0.95
CA LEU A 57 -3.43 -1.21 -1.42
C LEU A 57 -4.41 -1.82 -2.43
N MET A 58 -5.70 -1.82 -2.12
CA MET A 58 -6.74 -2.34 -3.00
C MET A 58 -6.81 -1.58 -4.33
N TYR A 59 -6.76 -0.25 -4.28
CA TYR A 59 -6.76 0.58 -5.50
C TYR A 59 -5.56 0.27 -6.40
N THR A 60 -4.38 0.10 -5.81
CA THR A 60 -3.15 -0.27 -6.52
C THR A 60 -3.26 -1.67 -7.15
N ILE A 61 -3.85 -2.63 -6.45
CA ILE A 61 -4.12 -3.98 -6.99
C ILE A 61 -5.12 -3.91 -8.15
N ILE A 62 -6.17 -3.09 -8.06
CA ILE A 62 -7.14 -2.91 -9.16
C ILE A 62 -6.44 -2.38 -10.42
N GLN A 63 -5.51 -1.43 -10.27
CA GLN A 63 -4.69 -0.96 -11.38
C GLN A 63 -3.90 -2.10 -12.05
N LYS A 64 -3.29 -2.97 -11.24
CA LYS A 64 -2.56 -4.14 -11.73
C LYS A 64 -3.46 -5.12 -12.49
N LEU A 65 -4.64 -5.43 -11.92
CA LEU A 65 -5.49 -6.51 -12.41
C LEU A 65 -6.43 -6.12 -13.56
N ILE A 66 -7.00 -4.92 -13.53
CA ILE A 66 -8.00 -4.49 -14.52
C ILE A 66 -7.34 -3.73 -15.66
N TYR A 67 -6.37 -2.87 -15.34
CA TYR A 67 -5.72 -1.99 -16.31
C TYR A 67 -4.39 -2.55 -16.84
N ASN A 68 -4.05 -3.78 -16.45
CA ASN A 68 -2.79 -4.47 -16.82
C ASN A 68 -1.54 -3.62 -16.57
N LYS A 69 -1.57 -2.77 -15.53
CA LYS A 69 -0.44 -1.93 -15.19
C LYS A 69 0.69 -2.80 -14.65
N ASP A 70 1.90 -2.60 -15.18
CA ASP A 70 3.10 -3.24 -14.65
C ASP A 70 3.57 -2.50 -13.40
N ILE A 71 2.93 -2.83 -12.28
CA ILE A 71 3.24 -2.27 -10.96
C ILE A 71 3.70 -3.37 -10.01
N ASP A 72 4.83 -3.15 -9.35
CA ASP A 72 5.30 -3.99 -8.26
C ASP A 72 4.69 -3.52 -6.93
N ILE A 73 4.10 -4.45 -6.18
CA ILE A 73 3.40 -4.15 -4.94
C ILE A 73 4.06 -4.92 -3.80
N TYR A 74 4.53 -4.18 -2.80
CA TYR A 74 5.19 -4.71 -1.63
C TYR A 74 4.51 -4.30 -0.34
N ILE A 75 4.46 -5.21 0.63
CA ILE A 75 4.10 -4.92 2.02
C ILE A 75 5.29 -5.25 2.93
N LEU A 76 5.45 -4.55 4.04
CA LEU A 76 6.55 -4.80 4.97
C LEU A 76 6.38 -6.11 5.75
N LYS A 77 5.18 -6.38 6.25
CA LYS A 77 4.89 -7.53 7.14
C LYS A 77 3.61 -8.23 6.73
N MET A 78 3.52 -9.52 7.04
CA MET A 78 2.23 -10.22 7.03
C MET A 78 1.31 -9.59 8.09
N PRO A 79 0.08 -9.15 7.75
CA PRO A 79 -0.85 -8.64 8.75
C PRO A 79 -1.26 -9.74 9.74
N SER A 80 -1.56 -9.35 10.98
CA SER A 80 -2.15 -10.25 11.98
C SER A 80 -3.46 -10.86 11.51
N ARG A 81 -3.76 -12.09 11.94
CA ARG A 81 -5.04 -12.79 11.71
C ARG A 81 -6.25 -12.07 12.31
N GLU A 82 -6.01 -11.19 13.26
CA GLU A 82 -7.04 -10.39 13.93
C GLU A 82 -7.57 -9.23 13.05
N LEU A 83 -6.84 -8.86 12.00
CA LEU A 83 -7.25 -7.79 11.10
C LEU A 83 -8.24 -8.32 10.06
N ASN A 84 -9.30 -7.54 9.81
CA ASN A 84 -10.33 -7.89 8.82
C ASN A 84 -9.77 -8.12 7.40
N CYS A 85 -8.66 -7.46 7.06
CA CYS A 85 -8.01 -7.60 5.76
C CYS A 85 -7.11 -8.85 5.64
N TYR A 86 -6.91 -9.63 6.72
CA TYR A 86 -5.95 -10.74 6.74
C TYR A 86 -6.17 -11.73 5.60
N THR A 87 -7.40 -12.22 5.45
CA THR A 87 -7.74 -13.24 4.46
C THR A 87 -7.43 -12.76 3.05
N GLU A 88 -7.82 -11.53 2.74
CA GLU A 88 -7.65 -10.94 1.42
C GLU A 88 -6.16 -10.73 1.09
N VAL A 89 -5.40 -10.12 2.02
CA VAL A 89 -3.96 -9.88 1.86
C VAL A 89 -3.20 -11.21 1.73
N LYS A 90 -3.57 -12.23 2.51
CA LYS A 90 -3.00 -13.57 2.39
C LYS A 90 -3.23 -14.15 0.99
N MET A 91 -4.45 -14.04 0.47
CA MET A 91 -4.77 -14.54 -0.87
C MET A 91 -3.95 -13.84 -1.95
N TRP A 92 -3.76 -12.53 -1.86
CA TRP A 92 -2.92 -11.78 -2.79
C TRP A 92 -1.45 -12.20 -2.73
N LEU A 93 -0.92 -12.46 -1.54
CA LEU A 93 0.43 -13.01 -1.35
C LEU A 93 0.56 -14.42 -1.94
N ASP A 94 -0.38 -15.31 -1.63
CA ASP A 94 -0.38 -16.70 -2.12
C ASP A 94 -0.46 -16.77 -3.66
N LYS A 95 -1.10 -15.79 -4.29
CA LYS A 95 -1.20 -15.63 -5.75
C LYS A 95 -0.02 -14.87 -6.37
N GLY A 96 0.90 -14.35 -5.57
CA GLY A 96 2.03 -13.54 -6.04
C GLY A 96 1.63 -12.19 -6.63
N ILE A 97 0.42 -11.70 -6.33
CA ILE A 97 -0.07 -10.38 -6.76
C ILE A 97 0.68 -9.27 -6.02
N ILE A 98 0.95 -9.50 -4.74
CA ILE A 98 1.78 -8.65 -3.88
C ILE A 98 2.88 -9.50 -3.25
N LYS A 99 3.92 -8.84 -2.73
CA LYS A 99 5.11 -9.50 -2.16
C LYS A 99 5.39 -8.95 -0.76
N ILE A 100 5.89 -9.78 0.16
CA ILE A 100 6.50 -9.27 1.40
C ILE A 100 7.89 -8.75 1.04
N TRP A 101 8.18 -7.51 1.41
CA TRP A 101 9.49 -6.92 1.22
C TRP A 101 10.53 -7.66 2.05
N ASN A 102 11.58 -8.14 1.37
CA ASN A 102 12.75 -8.71 2.00
C ASN A 102 13.98 -7.95 1.51
N LYS A 103 14.71 -7.33 2.43
CA LYS A 103 15.93 -6.57 2.14
C LYS A 103 17.05 -7.44 1.52
N TYR A 104 16.91 -8.77 1.55
CA TYR A 104 17.92 -9.74 1.14
C TYR A 104 17.53 -10.62 -0.06
N ASN A 105 16.46 -10.28 -0.78
CA ASN A 105 16.15 -10.92 -2.08
C ASN A 105 16.66 -10.04 -3.23
#